data_AF-A0A821H551-F1
#
_entry.id   AF-A0A821H551-F1
#
_cell.length_a   1.000
_cell.length_b   1.000
_cell.length_c   1.000
_cell.angle_alpha   90.00
_cell.angle_beta   90.00
_cell.angle_gamma   90.00
#
_symmetry.space_group_name_H-M   'P 1'
#
loop_
_entity.id
_entity.type
_entity.pdbx_description
1 polymer ?
#
loop_
_entity_poly.entity_id
_entity_poly.type
_entity_poly.pdbx_seq_one_letter_code
_entity_poly.pdbx_strand_id
1 'polypeptide(L)'
;MGTRQLFFCFQDSIHLSTKLRNRILSKKASMLIGKEEVSIEVLMELIEKKSKLAHGLVKTDIEPKDRQNFSSCIQLSSDDVFTTLEDIENSQATRIYLHLLRCIVLAYVEHDTSSINRIYYSWYAVFLCRIWKNWLDIIDEKDILGYNVENKKDLFITSPAHFSIELNAHSLLAICLLVHRHHMPNSALLISNYNSQPCEATFRLTRSMSGAFSSVVNFTTNQFLKRAGKLSILTELENKSESGQSDCLLKFPKHHKRRRKAISLNNLTSSIDINLLTYNQIETTIHQAFDDAYKTLSKADINAALEKKKITTINKVSSFIKNQFEKKNKKLCYDDNETYSSDDEPSEELETNVKIILNSDDENSSEDDEEEDLPSISASGKYRFDGMRVIN
;
A
#
# COMPACT_ATOMS: atom_id res chain seq x y z
N MET A 1 -37.95 3.43 -10.79
CA MET A 1 -36.80 2.59 -10.40
C MET A 1 -35.85 3.46 -9.58
N GLY A 2 -35.54 3.08 -8.34
CA GLY A 2 -34.62 3.86 -7.50
C GLY A 2 -33.22 3.91 -8.12
N THR A 3 -32.56 5.07 -8.03
CA THR A 3 -31.16 5.24 -8.41
C THR A 3 -30.29 4.34 -7.54
N ARG A 4 -29.71 3.29 -8.13
CA ARG A 4 -28.72 2.45 -7.44
C ARG A 4 -27.39 3.19 -7.36
N GLN A 5 -26.88 3.38 -6.15
CA GLN A 5 -25.52 3.87 -5.94
C GLN A 5 -24.53 2.69 -6.01
N LEU A 6 -23.40 2.91 -6.66
CA LEU A 6 -22.30 1.95 -6.74
C LEU A 6 -21.16 2.44 -5.85
N PHE A 7 -20.67 1.57 -4.98
CA PHE A 7 -19.51 1.84 -4.14
C PHE A 7 -18.33 1.01 -4.62
N PHE A 8 -17.22 1.69 -4.89
CA PHE A 8 -15.94 1.06 -5.22
C PHE A 8 -15.02 1.12 -4.00
N CYS A 9 -14.42 0.00 -3.66
CA CYS A 9 -13.44 -0.07 -2.59
C CYS A 9 -12.04 0.04 -3.18
N PHE A 10 -11.20 0.89 -2.59
CA PHE A 10 -9.80 1.03 -2.94
C PHE A 10 -8.98 0.86 -1.67
N GLN A 11 -7.97 0.00 -1.71
CA GLN A 11 -7.02 -0.21 -0.64
C GLN A 11 -5.88 0.79 -0.78
N ASP A 12 -5.38 1.28 0.35
CA ASP A 12 -4.28 2.23 0.36
C ASP A 12 -3.01 1.62 -0.26
N SER A 13 -2.55 2.22 -1.36
CA SER A 13 -1.41 1.75 -2.14
C SER A 13 -0.07 1.98 -1.45
N ILE A 14 0.05 2.98 -0.58
CA ILE A 14 1.26 3.24 0.21
C ILE A 14 1.39 2.18 1.29
N HIS A 15 0.30 1.86 2.00
CA HIS A 15 0.31 0.76 2.97
C HIS A 15 0.50 -0.60 2.29
N LEU A 16 -0.06 -0.82 1.09
CA LEU A 16 0.22 -2.02 0.31
C LEU A 16 1.72 -2.13 -0.03
N SER A 17 2.33 -1.02 -0.46
CA SER A 17 3.76 -0.97 -0.79
C SER A 17 4.64 -1.26 0.43
N THR A 18 4.34 -0.65 1.59
CA THR A 18 5.11 -0.91 2.82
C THR A 18 4.90 -2.32 3.34
N LYS A 19 3.71 -2.93 3.18
CA LYS A 19 3.47 -4.35 3.49
C LYS A 19 4.36 -5.27 2.64
N LEU A 20 4.47 -5.01 1.34
CA LEU A 20 5.35 -5.79 0.46
C LEU A 20 6.83 -5.60 0.82
N ARG A 21 7.27 -4.36 1.10
CA ARG A 21 8.62 -4.12 1.62
C ARG A 21 8.86 -4.88 2.92
N ASN A 22 7.98 -4.75 3.90
CA ASN A 22 8.19 -5.38 5.20
C ASN A 22 8.20 -6.91 5.12
N ARG A 23 7.51 -7.50 4.14
CA ARG A 23 7.54 -8.95 3.91
C ARG A 23 8.92 -9.43 3.45
N ILE A 24 9.60 -8.75 2.52
CA ILE A 24 10.98 -9.12 2.12
C ILE A 24 11.99 -8.90 3.25
N LEU A 25 11.74 -7.93 4.15
CA LEU A 25 12.60 -7.68 5.30
C LEU A 25 12.33 -8.60 6.51
N SER A 26 11.28 -9.42 6.43
CA SER A 26 10.88 -10.29 7.54
C SER A 26 11.70 -11.58 7.55
N LYS A 27 12.33 -11.88 8.69
CA LYS A 27 13.05 -13.15 8.91
C LYS A 27 12.16 -14.39 8.91
N LYS A 28 10.85 -14.21 9.02
CA LYS A 28 9.85 -15.29 9.10
C LYS A 28 9.19 -15.57 7.74
N ALA A 29 9.43 -14.72 6.74
CA ALA A 29 8.88 -14.89 5.42
C ALA A 29 9.90 -15.59 4.52
N SER A 30 9.50 -16.68 3.87
CA SER A 30 10.31 -17.37 2.88
C SER A 30 9.55 -17.41 1.56
N MET A 31 9.59 -16.32 0.80
CA MET A 31 8.85 -16.21 -0.46
C MET A 31 9.65 -16.84 -1.60
N LEU A 32 9.00 -17.66 -2.43
CA LEU A 32 9.67 -18.43 -3.48
C LEU A 32 9.11 -18.09 -4.86
N ILE A 33 9.97 -17.77 -5.82
CA ILE A 33 9.59 -17.53 -7.23
C ILE A 33 10.46 -18.44 -8.11
N GLY A 34 9.88 -19.54 -8.59
CA GLY A 34 10.63 -20.52 -9.37
C GLY A 34 11.56 -21.33 -8.49
N LYS A 35 12.86 -21.32 -8.78
CA LYS A 35 13.90 -22.03 -8.01
C LYS A 35 14.63 -21.13 -7.01
N GLU A 36 14.32 -19.85 -6.97
CA GLU A 36 15.01 -18.85 -6.18
C GLU A 36 14.08 -18.24 -5.13
N GLU A 37 14.65 -17.93 -3.96
CA GLU A 37 13.96 -17.20 -2.88
C GLU A 37 14.07 -15.69 -3.08
N VAL A 38 13.01 -14.99 -2.71
CA VAL A 38 13.03 -13.54 -2.57
C VAL A 38 13.75 -13.22 -1.26
N SER A 39 14.98 -12.76 -1.38
CA SER A 39 15.93 -12.67 -0.27
C SER A 39 16.42 -11.23 -0.06
N ILE A 40 16.53 -10.83 1.21
CA ILE A 40 17.15 -9.57 1.64
C ILE A 40 18.67 -9.62 1.48
N GLU A 41 19.28 -10.81 1.57
CA GLU A 41 20.71 -11.03 1.42
C GLU A 41 21.19 -10.58 0.03
N VAL A 42 20.37 -10.76 -1.02
CA VAL A 42 20.63 -10.21 -2.37
C VAL A 42 20.75 -8.68 -2.35
N LEU A 43 19.91 -8.00 -1.56
CA LEU A 43 19.97 -6.54 -1.41
C LEU A 43 21.15 -6.09 -0.54
N MET A 44 21.52 -6.87 0.47
CA MET A 44 22.73 -6.62 1.27
C MET A 44 23.98 -6.75 0.40
N GLU A 45 24.06 -7.82 -0.39
CA GLU A 45 25.15 -8.05 -1.33
C GLU A 45 25.29 -6.90 -2.34
N LEU A 46 24.16 -6.41 -2.87
CA LEU A 46 24.13 -5.23 -3.75
C LEU A 46 24.78 -4.02 -3.08
N ILE A 47 24.38 -3.70 -1.84
CA ILE A 47 24.89 -2.55 -1.08
C ILE A 47 26.38 -2.70 -0.74
N GLU A 48 26.86 -3.92 -0.53
CA GLU A 48 28.25 -4.19 -0.14
C GLU A 48 29.21 -4.28 -1.33
N LYS A 49 28.77 -4.89 -2.45
CA LYS A 49 29.63 -5.18 -3.60
C LYS A 49 29.57 -4.15 -4.71
N LYS A 50 28.48 -3.39 -4.83
CA LYS A 50 28.28 -2.41 -5.91
C LYS A 50 28.37 -0.98 -5.37
N SER A 51 28.71 -0.04 -6.25
CA SER A 51 28.84 1.36 -5.87
C SER A 51 27.46 1.96 -5.59
N LYS A 52 27.33 2.72 -4.50
CA LYS A 52 26.12 3.49 -4.18
C LYS A 52 25.67 4.40 -5.33
N LEU A 53 26.60 4.91 -6.14
CA LEU A 53 26.25 5.74 -7.29
C LEU A 53 25.51 4.98 -8.40
N ALA A 54 25.63 3.65 -8.43
CA ALA A 54 24.96 2.81 -9.42
C ALA A 54 23.53 2.43 -8.99
N HIS A 55 23.29 2.19 -7.69
CA HIS A 55 22.01 1.65 -7.20
C HIS A 55 21.25 2.59 -6.24
N GLY A 56 21.87 3.65 -5.72
CA GLY A 56 21.24 4.64 -4.83
C GLY A 56 20.97 4.19 -3.39
N LEU A 57 20.79 2.89 -3.14
CA LEU A 57 20.47 2.32 -1.82
C LEU A 57 21.49 2.63 -0.71
N VAL A 58 20.97 2.73 0.51
CA VAL A 58 21.73 2.78 1.77
C VAL A 58 21.23 1.70 2.75
N LYS A 59 22.03 1.39 3.77
CA LYS A 59 21.67 0.36 4.78
C LYS A 59 20.32 0.60 5.46
N THR A 60 19.93 1.87 5.65
CA THR A 60 18.63 2.21 6.25
C THR A 60 17.45 1.84 5.36
N ASP A 61 17.63 1.67 4.05
CA ASP A 61 16.54 1.30 3.14
C ASP A 61 16.06 -0.13 3.36
N ILE A 62 16.94 -0.99 3.86
CA ILE A 62 16.67 -2.40 4.20
C ILE A 62 16.55 -2.63 5.72
N GLU A 63 16.47 -1.56 6.53
CA GLU A 63 16.29 -1.68 7.98
C GLU A 63 14.83 -2.06 8.32
N PRO A 64 14.58 -3.19 9.03
CA PRO A 64 13.24 -3.65 9.36
C PRO A 64 12.54 -2.83 10.46
N LYS A 65 13.30 -2.09 11.29
CA LYS A 65 12.73 -1.31 12.41
C LYS A 65 11.73 -0.25 11.98
N ASP A 66 12.00 0.44 10.87
CA ASP A 66 11.09 1.44 10.33
C ASP A 66 10.11 0.79 9.34
N ARG A 67 9.00 0.28 9.90
CA ARG A 67 7.93 -0.41 9.17
C ARG A 67 7.06 0.54 8.33
N GLN A 68 7.15 1.85 8.54
CA GLN A 68 6.36 2.86 7.84
C GLN A 68 7.15 3.60 6.75
N ASN A 69 8.41 3.19 6.50
CA ASN A 69 9.28 3.84 5.54
C ASN A 69 8.85 3.62 4.08
N PHE A 70 7.95 4.47 3.59
CA PHE A 70 7.53 4.43 2.20
C PHE A 70 8.64 4.91 1.24
N SER A 71 9.51 5.83 1.66
CA SER A 71 10.64 6.27 0.81
C SER A 71 11.55 5.10 0.41
N SER A 72 11.82 4.18 1.31
CA SER A 72 12.59 2.98 1.01
C SER A 72 11.89 2.08 -0.02
N CYS A 73 10.54 2.05 -0.05
CA CYS A 73 9.80 1.31 -1.07
C CYS A 73 10.09 1.86 -2.47
N ILE A 74 10.16 3.19 -2.62
CA ILE A 74 10.50 3.85 -3.88
C ILE A 74 11.95 3.53 -4.27
N GLN A 75 12.89 3.65 -3.33
CA GLN A 75 14.31 3.41 -3.60
C GLN A 75 14.59 1.96 -4.00
N LEU A 76 14.04 0.99 -3.23
CA LEU A 76 14.19 -0.44 -3.50
C LEU A 76 13.62 -0.88 -4.86
N SER A 77 12.59 -0.18 -5.34
CA SER A 77 11.92 -0.51 -6.60
C SER A 77 12.39 0.34 -7.80
N SER A 78 13.47 1.11 -7.62
CA SER A 78 14.02 1.96 -8.67
C SER A 78 14.65 1.18 -9.83
N ASP A 79 14.67 1.79 -11.02
CA ASP A 79 15.22 1.16 -12.23
C ASP A 79 16.74 0.94 -12.12
N ASP A 80 17.44 1.81 -11.38
CA ASP A 80 18.87 1.71 -11.07
C ASP A 80 19.19 0.45 -10.24
N VAL A 81 18.38 0.18 -9.20
CA VAL A 81 18.47 -1.07 -8.41
C VAL A 81 18.20 -2.27 -9.30
N PHE A 82 17.14 -2.21 -10.12
CA PHE A 82 16.75 -3.32 -10.97
C PHE A 82 17.84 -3.71 -11.98
N THR A 83 18.51 -2.71 -12.56
CA THR A 83 19.61 -2.89 -13.51
C THR A 83 20.86 -3.43 -12.80
N THR A 84 21.20 -2.87 -11.63
CA THR A 84 22.42 -3.30 -10.91
C THR A 84 22.28 -4.72 -10.33
N LEU A 85 21.06 -5.16 -10.01
CA LEU A 85 20.79 -6.54 -9.58
C LEU A 85 21.06 -7.57 -10.68
N GLU A 86 21.10 -7.20 -11.98
CA GLU A 86 21.40 -8.15 -13.07
C GLU A 86 22.76 -8.82 -12.91
N ASP A 87 23.71 -8.12 -12.29
CA ASP A 87 25.07 -8.61 -12.06
C ASP A 87 25.21 -9.49 -10.80
N ILE A 88 24.12 -9.70 -10.05
CA ILE A 88 24.12 -10.48 -8.81
C ILE A 88 23.50 -11.85 -9.07
N GLU A 89 24.23 -12.90 -8.72
CA GLU A 89 23.78 -14.29 -8.85
C GLU A 89 22.56 -14.55 -7.96
N ASN A 90 21.63 -15.41 -8.44
CA ASN A 90 20.41 -15.79 -7.72
C ASN A 90 19.53 -14.60 -7.28
N SER A 91 19.56 -13.50 -8.05
CA SER A 91 18.77 -12.29 -7.77
C SER A 91 17.42 -12.26 -8.49
N GLN A 92 17.13 -13.23 -9.35
CA GLN A 92 16.00 -13.18 -10.29
C GLN A 92 14.66 -13.14 -9.56
N ALA A 93 14.47 -13.95 -8.52
CA ALA A 93 13.27 -13.90 -7.68
C ALA A 93 13.09 -12.53 -7.01
N THR A 94 14.15 -12.01 -6.36
CA THR A 94 14.13 -10.69 -5.72
C THR A 94 13.83 -9.58 -6.73
N ARG A 95 14.40 -9.63 -7.94
CA ARG A 95 14.13 -8.67 -9.01
C ARG A 95 12.66 -8.68 -9.44
N ILE A 96 12.08 -9.86 -9.65
CA ILE A 96 10.66 -10.00 -10.00
C ILE A 96 9.78 -9.41 -8.88
N TYR A 97 10.13 -9.67 -7.62
CA TYR A 97 9.42 -9.13 -6.47
C TYR A 97 9.50 -7.60 -6.35
N LEU A 98 10.68 -7.02 -6.54
CA LEU A 98 10.85 -5.56 -6.53
C LEU A 98 10.14 -4.91 -7.73
N HIS A 99 10.06 -5.61 -8.86
CA HIS A 99 9.29 -5.15 -10.00
C HIS A 99 7.77 -5.16 -9.73
N LEU A 100 7.25 -6.14 -8.97
CA LEU A 100 5.87 -6.11 -8.47
C LEU A 100 5.62 -4.85 -7.63
N LEU A 101 6.53 -4.54 -6.70
CA LEU A 101 6.46 -3.32 -5.89
C LEU A 101 6.49 -2.06 -6.78
N ARG A 102 7.37 -2.02 -7.79
CA ARG A 102 7.45 -0.91 -8.75
C ARG A 102 6.15 -0.70 -9.50
N CYS A 103 5.52 -1.78 -9.96
CA CYS A 103 4.24 -1.72 -10.68
C CYS A 103 3.13 -1.10 -9.80
N ILE A 104 3.07 -1.44 -8.51
CA ILE A 104 2.10 -0.86 -7.57
C ILE A 104 2.33 0.65 -7.38
N VAL A 105 3.60 1.06 -7.23
CA VAL A 105 3.96 2.48 -7.12
C VAL A 105 3.57 3.24 -8.39
N LEU A 106 3.92 2.72 -9.56
CA LEU A 106 3.61 3.35 -10.85
C LEU A 106 2.11 3.43 -11.12
N ALA A 107 1.35 2.39 -10.77
CA ALA A 107 -0.10 2.36 -10.99
C ALA A 107 -0.86 3.35 -10.11
N TYR A 108 -0.49 3.46 -8.83
CA TYR A 108 -1.37 4.08 -7.83
C TYR A 108 -0.78 5.26 -7.05
N VAL A 109 0.55 5.42 -7.04
CA VAL A 109 1.22 6.48 -6.24
C VAL A 109 1.83 7.55 -7.12
N GLU A 110 2.55 7.15 -8.16
CA GLU A 110 3.25 8.08 -9.06
C GLU A 110 2.23 9.02 -9.72
N HIS A 111 2.53 10.32 -9.75
CA HIS A 111 1.58 11.32 -10.27
C HIS A 111 1.62 11.42 -11.80
N ASP A 112 2.79 11.19 -12.39
CA ASP A 112 3.03 11.41 -13.81
C ASP A 112 2.64 10.21 -14.70
N THR A 113 2.17 9.11 -14.11
CA THR A 113 1.71 7.94 -14.87
C THR A 113 0.38 8.22 -15.58
N SER A 114 0.37 8.06 -16.90
CA SER A 114 -0.84 8.15 -17.73
C SER A 114 -1.87 7.07 -17.37
N SER A 115 -3.15 7.32 -17.61
CA SER A 115 -4.22 6.39 -17.23
C SER A 115 -4.08 5.01 -17.88
N ILE A 116 -3.64 4.93 -19.14
CA ILE A 116 -3.43 3.64 -19.81
C ILE A 116 -2.25 2.87 -19.21
N ASN A 117 -1.17 3.56 -18.84
CA ASN A 117 -0.03 2.94 -18.16
C ASN A 117 -0.41 2.47 -16.75
N ARG A 118 -1.32 3.18 -16.05
CA ARG A 118 -1.85 2.69 -14.77
C ARG A 118 -2.63 1.40 -14.94
N ILE A 119 -3.44 1.27 -15.99
CA ILE A 119 -4.12 0.01 -16.33
C ILE A 119 -3.08 -1.08 -16.60
N TYR A 120 -2.05 -0.80 -17.40
CA TYR A 120 -0.96 -1.74 -17.66
C TYR A 120 -0.31 -2.25 -16.37
N TYR A 121 0.24 -1.34 -15.54
CA TYR A 121 0.97 -1.74 -14.33
C TYR A 121 0.08 -2.40 -13.27
N SER A 122 -1.17 -1.96 -13.13
CA SER A 122 -2.12 -2.60 -12.21
C SER A 122 -2.44 -4.04 -12.61
N TRP A 123 -2.74 -4.28 -13.89
CA TRP A 123 -3.04 -5.61 -14.39
C TRP A 123 -1.80 -6.50 -14.50
N TYR A 124 -0.64 -5.92 -14.81
CA TYR A 124 0.62 -6.65 -14.76
C TYR A 124 0.86 -7.24 -13.36
N ALA A 125 0.68 -6.42 -12.31
CA ALA A 125 0.80 -6.87 -10.93
C ALA A 125 -0.20 -7.99 -10.59
N VAL A 126 -1.45 -7.88 -11.04
CA VAL A 126 -2.47 -8.94 -10.90
C VAL A 126 -2.01 -10.23 -11.57
N PHE A 127 -1.63 -10.18 -12.85
CA PHE A 127 -1.24 -11.39 -13.57
C PHE A 127 0.02 -12.03 -13.02
N LEU A 128 1.00 -11.23 -12.61
CA LEU A 128 2.20 -11.73 -11.94
C LEU A 128 1.82 -12.54 -10.69
N CYS A 129 0.99 -11.96 -9.81
CA CYS A 129 0.52 -12.64 -8.60
C CYS A 129 -0.33 -13.88 -8.90
N ARG A 130 -1.22 -13.81 -9.89
CA ARG A 130 -2.09 -14.94 -10.30
C ARG A 130 -1.28 -16.12 -10.83
N ILE A 131 -0.32 -15.86 -11.72
CA ILE A 131 0.54 -16.89 -12.31
C ILE A 131 1.44 -17.49 -11.22
N TRP A 132 2.08 -16.64 -10.41
CA TRP A 132 2.91 -17.08 -9.28
C TRP A 132 2.11 -17.96 -8.31
N LYS A 133 0.90 -17.53 -7.92
CA LYS A 133 0.06 -18.29 -6.99
C LYS A 133 -0.39 -19.63 -7.57
N ASN A 134 -0.78 -19.66 -8.84
CA ASN A 134 -1.18 -20.89 -9.52
C ASN A 134 -0.04 -21.89 -9.59
N TRP A 135 1.18 -21.43 -9.84
CA TRP A 135 2.37 -22.27 -9.83
C TRP A 135 2.61 -22.91 -8.45
N LEU A 136 2.55 -22.12 -7.37
CA LEU A 136 2.68 -22.64 -5.99
C LEU A 136 1.60 -23.66 -5.63
N ASP A 137 0.39 -23.50 -6.18
CA ASP A 137 -0.72 -24.44 -5.96
C ASP A 137 -0.57 -25.75 -6.74
N ILE A 138 0.30 -25.79 -7.77
CA ILE A 138 0.51 -26.95 -8.66
C ILE A 138 1.78 -27.71 -8.34
N ILE A 139 2.83 -27.01 -7.89
CA ILE A 139 4.13 -27.63 -7.62
C ILE A 139 4.05 -28.60 -6.44
N ASP A 140 4.67 -29.77 -6.59
CA ASP A 140 4.75 -30.77 -5.54
C ASP A 140 5.75 -30.30 -4.46
N GLU A 141 5.48 -30.61 -3.19
CA GLU A 141 6.37 -30.21 -2.08
C GLU A 141 7.79 -30.77 -2.23
N LYS A 142 7.90 -31.92 -2.91
CA LYS A 142 9.18 -32.56 -3.23
C LYS A 142 9.99 -31.81 -4.27
N ASP A 143 9.37 -30.97 -5.10
CA ASP A 143 10.08 -30.15 -6.07
C ASP A 143 10.57 -28.83 -5.44
N ILE A 144 10.14 -28.54 -4.21
CA ILE A 144 10.60 -27.43 -3.36
C ILE A 144 11.80 -27.90 -2.50
N LEU A 145 12.66 -28.76 -3.05
CA LEU A 145 13.81 -29.37 -2.38
C LEU A 145 14.78 -28.29 -1.87
N GLY A 146 14.86 -28.13 -0.55
CA GLY A 146 15.81 -27.24 0.13
C GLY A 146 15.19 -26.30 1.16
N TYR A 147 13.86 -26.10 1.11
CA TYR A 147 13.16 -25.22 2.05
C TYR A 147 12.44 -26.03 3.13
N ASN A 148 12.74 -25.76 4.40
CA ASN A 148 11.94 -26.21 5.55
C ASN A 148 10.63 -25.40 5.58
N VAL A 149 9.72 -25.67 4.64
CA VAL A 149 8.45 -24.97 4.55
C VAL A 149 7.44 -25.68 5.43
N GLU A 150 7.19 -25.15 6.63
CA GLU A 150 6.09 -25.62 7.47
C GLU A 150 4.72 -25.34 6.83
N ASN A 151 4.62 -24.28 6.01
CA ASN A 151 3.38 -23.88 5.36
C ASN A 151 3.59 -23.23 3.99
N LYS A 152 3.02 -23.83 2.92
CA LYS A 152 3.05 -23.26 1.55
C LYS A 152 2.51 -21.82 1.47
N LYS A 153 1.73 -21.37 2.46
CA LYS A 153 1.25 -19.98 2.52
C LYS A 153 2.39 -18.98 2.66
N ASP A 154 3.50 -19.36 3.29
CA ASP A 154 4.62 -18.44 3.52
C ASP A 154 5.48 -18.20 2.28
N LEU A 155 5.36 -19.09 1.29
CA LEU A 155 6.00 -19.02 -0.03
C LEU A 155 5.47 -17.90 -0.93
N PHE A 156 4.40 -17.22 -0.52
CA PHE A 156 3.74 -16.18 -1.29
C PHE A 156 3.64 -14.89 -0.48
N ILE A 157 3.25 -13.80 -1.15
CA ILE A 157 2.78 -12.60 -0.46
C ILE A 157 1.56 -12.92 0.42
N THR A 158 1.35 -12.11 1.44
CA THR A 158 0.22 -12.32 2.36
C THR A 158 -1.12 -12.19 1.63
N SER A 159 -2.12 -12.96 2.07
CA SER A 159 -3.45 -12.93 1.46
C SER A 159 -4.05 -11.51 1.39
N PRO A 160 -3.96 -10.68 2.45
CA PRO A 160 -4.44 -9.30 2.36
C PRO A 160 -3.73 -8.48 1.30
N ALA A 161 -2.40 -8.61 1.14
CA ALA A 161 -1.66 -7.90 0.10
C ALA A 161 -2.10 -8.33 -1.30
N HIS A 162 -2.25 -9.64 -1.52
CA HIS A 162 -2.75 -10.18 -2.78
C HIS A 162 -4.15 -9.67 -3.14
N PHE A 163 -5.08 -9.68 -2.18
CA PHE A 163 -6.44 -9.18 -2.41
C PHE A 163 -6.48 -7.66 -2.62
N SER A 164 -5.60 -6.89 -1.98
CA SER A 164 -5.49 -5.45 -2.25
C SER A 164 -5.04 -5.16 -3.67
N ILE A 165 -4.11 -5.96 -4.23
CA ILE A 165 -3.67 -5.84 -5.63
C ILE A 165 -4.84 -6.08 -6.58
N GLU A 166 -5.58 -7.18 -6.37
CA GLU A 166 -6.78 -7.53 -7.16
C GLU A 166 -7.86 -6.44 -7.07
N LEU A 167 -8.21 -6.02 -5.85
CA LEU A 167 -9.26 -5.05 -5.60
C LEU A 167 -8.95 -3.70 -6.25
N ASN A 168 -7.72 -3.20 -6.10
CA ASN A 168 -7.32 -1.92 -6.67
C ASN A 168 -7.35 -1.94 -8.20
N ALA A 169 -6.87 -3.02 -8.83
CA ALA A 169 -6.84 -3.13 -10.29
C ALA A 169 -8.27 -3.19 -10.87
N HIS A 170 -9.14 -3.98 -10.23
CA HIS A 170 -10.54 -4.10 -10.63
C HIS A 170 -11.32 -2.78 -10.43
N SER A 171 -11.12 -2.10 -9.30
CA SER A 171 -11.74 -0.80 -9.03
C SER A 171 -11.25 0.28 -9.99
N LEU A 172 -9.93 0.33 -10.27
CA LEU A 172 -9.36 1.25 -11.25
C LEU A 172 -9.96 1.02 -12.64
N LEU A 173 -10.01 -0.22 -13.11
CA LEU A 173 -10.61 -0.56 -14.39
C LEU A 173 -12.08 -0.13 -14.44
N ALA A 174 -12.86 -0.42 -13.40
CA ALA A 174 -14.27 -0.02 -13.34
C ALA A 174 -14.44 1.51 -13.43
N ILE A 175 -13.62 2.28 -12.72
CA ILE A 175 -13.61 3.75 -12.80
C ILE A 175 -13.27 4.21 -14.22
N CYS A 176 -12.23 3.66 -14.84
CA CYS A 176 -11.86 3.99 -16.22
C CYS A 176 -13.01 3.72 -17.21
N LEU A 177 -13.69 2.58 -17.08
CA LEU A 177 -14.83 2.23 -17.94
C LEU A 177 -16.03 3.15 -17.71
N LEU A 178 -16.29 3.59 -16.48
CA LEU A 178 -17.38 4.51 -16.15
C LEU A 178 -17.10 5.93 -16.63
N VAL A 179 -15.85 6.40 -16.53
CA VAL A 179 -15.43 7.70 -17.09
C VAL A 179 -15.55 7.66 -18.61
N HIS A 180 -15.08 6.58 -19.25
CA HIS A 180 -15.23 6.40 -20.70
C HIS A 180 -16.69 6.40 -21.16
N ARG A 181 -17.61 5.81 -20.37
CA ARG A 181 -19.06 5.84 -20.64
C ARG A 181 -19.74 7.16 -20.26
N HIS A 182 -18.99 8.17 -19.81
CA HIS A 182 -19.51 9.45 -19.30
C HIS A 182 -20.46 9.30 -18.09
N HIS A 183 -20.36 8.21 -17.34
CA HIS A 183 -21.11 8.02 -16.08
C HIS A 183 -20.37 8.62 -14.86
N MET A 184 -19.09 8.98 -15.02
CA MET A 184 -18.28 9.66 -14.01
C MET A 184 -17.49 10.81 -14.65
N PRO A 185 -17.19 11.88 -13.90
CA PRO A 185 -16.37 12.96 -14.42
C PRO A 185 -14.92 12.51 -14.61
N ASN A 186 -14.25 13.18 -15.54
CA ASN A 186 -12.83 13.03 -15.86
C ASN A 186 -11.90 13.16 -14.63
N SER A 187 -12.30 13.98 -13.66
CA SER A 187 -11.57 14.15 -12.39
C SER A 187 -11.50 12.86 -11.55
N ALA A 188 -12.36 11.86 -11.81
CA ALA A 188 -12.28 10.55 -11.17
C ALA A 188 -11.02 9.77 -11.60
N LEU A 189 -10.35 10.14 -12.68
CA LEU A 189 -9.06 9.53 -13.07
C LEU A 189 -7.86 10.07 -12.27
N LEU A 190 -8.07 11.01 -11.34
CA LEU A 190 -7.04 11.50 -10.43
C LEU A 190 -6.78 10.48 -9.32
N ILE A 191 -6.02 9.43 -9.64
CA ILE A 191 -5.77 8.28 -8.75
C ILE A 191 -5.09 8.69 -7.43
N SER A 192 -4.40 9.84 -7.40
CA SER A 192 -3.86 10.42 -6.16
C SER A 192 -4.89 10.65 -5.06
N ASN A 193 -6.18 10.69 -5.41
CA ASN A 193 -7.28 10.91 -4.46
C ASN A 193 -7.79 9.61 -3.82
N TYR A 194 -7.32 8.43 -4.27
CA TYR A 194 -7.78 7.12 -3.79
C TYR A 194 -6.88 6.47 -2.73
N ASN A 195 -6.03 7.27 -2.07
CA ASN A 195 -5.20 6.83 -0.94
C ASN A 195 -5.52 7.66 0.32
N SER A 196 -4.99 7.24 1.46
CA SER A 196 -5.24 7.90 2.76
C SER A 196 -4.27 9.04 3.08
N GLN A 197 -3.38 9.43 2.17
CA GLN A 197 -2.40 10.51 2.42
C GLN A 197 -3.01 11.84 2.82
N PRO A 198 -4.16 12.28 2.26
CA PRO A 198 -4.85 13.48 2.76
C PRO A 198 -5.26 13.34 4.23
N CYS A 199 -5.73 12.17 4.64
CA CYS A 199 -6.09 11.88 6.03
C CYS A 199 -4.85 11.89 6.94
N GLU A 200 -3.76 11.23 6.53
CA GLU A 200 -2.49 11.26 7.27
C GLU A 200 -1.91 12.68 7.37
N ALA A 201 -2.05 13.50 6.33
CA ALA A 201 -1.67 14.90 6.35
C ALA A 201 -2.49 15.69 7.39
N THR A 202 -3.81 15.49 7.45
CA THR A 202 -4.66 16.08 8.49
C THR A 202 -4.22 15.64 9.90
N PHE A 203 -3.95 14.36 10.12
CA PHE A 203 -3.44 13.89 11.41
C PHE A 203 -2.09 14.53 11.77
N ARG A 204 -1.14 14.62 10.83
CA ARG A 204 0.14 15.31 11.06
C ARG A 204 -0.05 16.78 11.39
N LEU A 205 -0.93 17.48 10.68
CA LEU A 205 -1.22 18.88 10.92
C LEU A 205 -1.82 19.09 12.32
N THR A 206 -2.80 18.28 12.72
CA THR A 206 -3.37 18.35 14.08
C THR A 206 -2.34 18.03 15.18
N ARG A 207 -1.38 17.13 14.94
CA ARG A 207 -0.24 16.89 15.84
C ARG A 207 0.72 18.06 15.93
N SER A 208 0.93 18.79 14.83
CA SER A 208 1.76 19.99 14.79
C SER A 208 1.09 21.23 15.40
N MET A 209 -0.25 21.23 15.52
CA MET A 209 -1.02 22.33 16.12
C MET A 209 -0.95 22.31 17.65
N SER A 210 0.25 22.56 18.17
CA SER A 210 0.52 22.74 19.60
C SER A 210 0.93 24.19 19.88
N GLY A 211 0.68 24.68 21.10
CA GLY A 211 1.02 26.05 21.49
C GLY A 211 2.53 26.31 21.48
N ALA A 212 2.95 27.58 21.51
CA ALA A 212 4.35 27.99 21.43
C ALA A 212 5.29 27.34 22.47
N PHE A 213 4.72 26.85 23.59
CA PHE A 213 5.45 26.19 24.68
C PHE A 213 4.96 24.76 24.96
N SER A 214 4.23 24.15 24.01
CA SER A 214 3.67 22.80 24.16
C SER A 214 4.10 21.92 22.99
N SER A 215 4.72 20.79 23.29
CA SER A 215 5.07 19.74 22.32
C SER A 215 4.08 18.57 22.36
N VAL A 216 2.87 18.78 22.91
CA VAL A 216 1.88 17.72 23.13
C VAL A 216 1.33 17.20 21.79
N VAL A 217 1.95 16.12 21.32
CA VAL A 217 1.59 15.40 20.08
C VAL A 217 0.48 14.38 20.28
N ASN A 218 0.26 13.92 21.52
CA ASN A 218 -0.81 13.00 21.89
C ASN A 218 -1.98 13.80 22.48
N PHE A 219 -3.19 13.53 22.03
CA PHE A 219 -4.36 14.29 22.44
C PHE A 219 -5.62 13.42 22.45
N THR A 220 -6.58 13.79 23.29
CA THR A 220 -7.89 13.12 23.37
C THR A 220 -8.72 13.39 22.13
N THR A 221 -9.77 12.60 21.89
CA THR A 221 -10.71 12.81 20.77
C THR A 221 -11.33 14.22 20.79
N ASN A 222 -11.66 14.75 21.97
CA ASN A 222 -12.20 16.11 22.10
C ASN A 222 -11.16 17.16 21.64
N GLN A 223 -9.90 16.99 22.05
CA GLN A 223 -8.81 17.86 21.62
C GLN A 223 -8.55 17.74 20.11
N PHE A 224 -8.64 16.54 19.53
CA PHE A 224 -8.57 16.34 18.08
C PHE A 224 -9.66 17.13 17.36
N LEU A 225 -10.93 16.99 17.77
CA LEU A 225 -12.05 17.69 17.14
C LEU A 225 -11.88 19.21 17.17
N LYS A 226 -11.41 19.76 18.30
CA LYS A 226 -11.08 21.19 18.42
C LYS A 226 -9.96 21.61 17.46
N ARG A 227 -8.89 20.82 17.35
CA ARG A 227 -7.76 21.10 16.44
C ARG A 227 -8.17 20.95 14.97
N ALA A 228 -8.96 19.94 14.63
CA ALA A 228 -9.50 19.73 13.29
C ALA A 228 -10.44 20.87 12.86
N GLY A 229 -11.29 21.37 13.76
CA GLY A 229 -12.13 22.54 13.50
C GLY A 229 -11.30 23.78 13.19
N LYS A 230 -10.25 24.05 13.97
CA LYS A 230 -9.30 25.15 13.70
C LYS A 230 -8.58 24.96 12.36
N LEU A 231 -8.17 23.73 12.03
CA LEU A 231 -7.51 23.42 10.77
C LEU A 231 -8.44 23.68 9.58
N SER A 232 -9.72 23.31 9.68
CA SER A 232 -10.73 23.57 8.65
C SER A 232 -10.86 25.07 8.36
N ILE A 233 -10.91 25.91 9.40
CA ILE A 233 -10.97 27.37 9.25
C ILE A 233 -9.69 27.90 8.58
N LEU A 234 -8.51 27.41 9.01
CA LEU A 234 -7.23 27.80 8.40
C LEU A 234 -7.17 27.43 6.91
N THR A 235 -7.60 26.22 6.55
CA THR A 235 -7.65 25.78 5.15
C THR A 235 -8.64 26.61 4.33
N GLU A 236 -9.79 26.98 4.89
CA GLU A 236 -10.75 27.86 4.23
C GLU A 236 -10.15 29.26 3.98
N LEU A 237 -9.47 29.83 4.98
CA LEU A 237 -8.80 31.13 4.86
C LEU A 237 -7.64 31.08 3.84
N GLU A 238 -6.84 30.02 3.85
CA GLU A 238 -5.77 29.79 2.86
C GLU A 238 -6.37 29.73 1.45
N ASN A 239 -7.42 28.93 1.23
CA ASN A 239 -8.08 28.80 -0.08
C ASN A 239 -8.69 30.12 -0.57
N LYS A 240 -9.34 30.89 0.32
CA LYS A 240 -9.86 32.23 -0.01
C LYS A 240 -8.73 33.18 -0.42
N SER A 241 -7.61 33.16 0.30
CA SER A 241 -6.44 33.98 -0.03
C SER A 241 -5.79 33.59 -1.38
N GLU A 242 -5.84 32.31 -1.76
CA GLU A 242 -5.28 31.83 -3.03
C GLU A 242 -6.19 32.08 -4.24
N SER A 243 -7.52 32.05 -4.05
CA SER A 243 -8.51 32.30 -5.10
C SER A 243 -8.60 33.76 -5.56
N GLY A 244 -7.86 34.68 -4.92
CA GLY A 244 -7.86 36.10 -5.28
C GLY A 244 -9.16 36.83 -4.99
N GLN A 245 -10.07 36.23 -4.19
CA GLN A 245 -11.26 36.91 -3.70
C GLN A 245 -10.85 38.14 -2.87
N SER A 246 -11.33 39.31 -3.28
CA SER A 246 -10.82 40.63 -2.88
C SER A 246 -11.06 41.00 -1.41
N ASP A 247 -11.79 40.17 -0.65
CA ASP A 247 -12.19 40.46 0.74
C ASP A 247 -11.30 39.79 1.80
N CYS A 248 -10.29 39.00 1.42
CA CYS A 248 -9.38 38.38 2.40
C CYS A 248 -8.15 39.28 2.69
N LEU A 249 -8.18 39.98 3.83
CA LEU A 249 -7.08 40.81 4.34
C LEU A 249 -5.83 40.00 4.74
N LEU A 250 -5.98 38.69 4.99
CA LEU A 250 -4.91 37.83 5.47
C LEU A 250 -4.14 37.20 4.31
N LYS A 251 -2.87 37.59 4.15
CA LYS A 251 -1.92 36.95 3.24
C LYS A 251 -1.04 36.00 4.02
N PHE A 252 -1.22 34.70 3.80
CA PHE A 252 -0.34 33.69 4.38
C PHE A 252 1.04 33.72 3.72
N PRO A 253 2.14 33.63 4.50
CA PRO A 253 3.49 33.54 3.94
C PRO A 253 3.61 32.28 3.07
N LYS A 254 3.84 32.47 1.76
CA LYS A 254 4.05 31.34 0.85
C LYS A 254 5.48 30.83 0.98
N HIS A 255 5.65 29.67 1.61
CA HIS A 255 6.94 28.99 1.62
C HIS A 255 7.40 28.70 0.18
N HIS A 256 8.64 29.06 -0.18
CA HIS A 256 9.18 28.96 -1.54
C HIS A 256 9.05 27.55 -2.16
N LYS A 257 9.09 26.49 -1.35
CA LYS A 257 8.84 25.10 -1.79
C LYS A 257 7.40 24.84 -2.27
N ARG A 258 6.37 25.51 -1.71
CA ARG A 258 4.97 25.37 -2.15
C ARG A 258 4.73 26.06 -3.51
N ARG A 259 5.45 27.14 -3.81
CA ARG A 259 5.35 27.87 -5.08
C ARG A 259 5.76 27.03 -6.30
N ARG A 260 6.77 26.15 -6.16
CA ARG A 260 7.16 25.20 -7.23
C ARG A 260 6.12 24.10 -7.45
N LYS A 261 5.47 23.63 -6.37
CA LYS A 261 4.47 22.55 -6.41
C LYS A 261 3.16 22.98 -7.09
N ALA A 262 2.70 24.22 -6.86
CA ALA A 262 1.49 24.75 -7.49
C ALA A 262 1.62 24.96 -9.02
N ILE A 263 2.81 25.34 -9.49
CA ILE A 263 3.09 25.48 -10.93
C ILE A 263 3.05 24.10 -11.63
N SER A 264 3.53 23.05 -10.95
CA SER A 264 3.46 21.67 -11.44
C SER A 264 2.02 21.12 -11.45
N LEU A 265 1.20 21.42 -10.43
CA LEU A 265 -0.18 20.93 -10.35
C LEU A 265 -1.10 21.51 -11.45
N ASN A 266 -0.94 22.80 -11.79
CA ASN A 266 -1.71 23.46 -12.84
C ASN A 266 -1.37 22.95 -14.25
N ASN A 267 -0.16 22.40 -14.43
CA ASN A 267 0.23 21.73 -15.67
C ASN A 267 -0.29 20.27 -15.73
N LEU A 268 -0.55 19.63 -14.58
CA LEU A 268 -1.09 18.26 -14.50
C LEU A 268 -2.59 18.19 -14.82
N THR A 269 -3.35 19.22 -14.42
CA THR A 269 -4.80 19.30 -14.73
C THR A 269 -5.07 19.59 -16.21
N SER A 270 -4.10 20.13 -16.95
CA SER A 270 -4.20 20.40 -18.38
C SER A 270 -3.81 19.20 -19.26
N SER A 271 -3.27 18.12 -18.68
CA SER A 271 -2.80 16.93 -19.42
C SER A 271 -3.59 15.65 -19.12
N ILE A 272 -4.80 15.73 -18.58
CA ILE A 272 -5.66 14.54 -18.46
C ILE A 272 -6.18 14.23 -19.88
N ASP A 273 -5.34 13.52 -20.63
CA ASP A 273 -5.51 13.21 -22.05
C ASP A 273 -6.54 12.08 -22.20
N ILE A 274 -7.82 12.44 -22.08
CA ILE A 274 -8.94 11.50 -21.97
C ILE A 274 -9.45 11.04 -23.33
N ASN A 275 -9.03 11.71 -24.39
CA ASN A 275 -9.38 11.34 -25.76
C ASN A 275 -8.69 10.06 -26.27
N LEU A 276 -7.98 9.31 -25.40
CA LEU A 276 -7.15 8.16 -25.78
C LEU A 276 -7.46 6.84 -25.06
N LEU A 277 -8.55 6.72 -24.31
CA LEU A 277 -8.93 5.46 -23.64
C LEU A 277 -10.08 4.79 -24.38
N THR A 278 -9.79 4.06 -25.46
CA THR A 278 -10.79 3.21 -26.13
C THR A 278 -10.87 1.82 -25.46
N TYR A 279 -12.01 1.14 -25.58
CA TYR A 279 -12.15 -0.25 -25.13
C TYR A 279 -11.06 -1.16 -25.71
N ASN A 280 -10.74 -0.98 -26.99
CA ASN A 280 -9.70 -1.76 -27.67
C ASN A 280 -8.30 -1.50 -27.07
N GLN A 281 -7.97 -0.25 -26.73
CA GLN A 281 -6.71 0.05 -26.05
C GLN A 281 -6.66 -0.57 -24.66
N ILE A 282 -7.74 -0.46 -23.86
CA ILE A 282 -7.81 -1.09 -22.54
C ILE A 282 -7.60 -2.61 -22.66
N GLU A 283 -8.32 -3.27 -23.57
CA GLU A 283 -8.23 -4.70 -23.79
C GLU A 283 -6.83 -5.11 -24.25
N THR A 284 -6.29 -4.43 -25.27
CA THR A 284 -4.93 -4.68 -25.77
C THR A 284 -3.89 -4.49 -24.67
N THR A 285 -4.01 -3.45 -23.85
CA THR A 285 -3.11 -3.19 -22.73
C THR A 285 -3.19 -4.26 -21.65
N ILE A 286 -4.38 -4.76 -21.32
CA ILE A 286 -4.55 -5.87 -20.37
C ILE A 286 -3.93 -7.16 -20.92
N HIS A 287 -4.13 -7.45 -22.21
CA HIS A 287 -3.50 -8.58 -22.88
C HIS A 287 -1.97 -8.47 -22.88
N GLN A 288 -1.45 -7.30 -23.23
CA GLN A 288 -0.01 -7.03 -23.17
C GLN A 288 0.53 -7.24 -21.75
N ALA A 289 -0.15 -6.73 -20.73
CA ALA A 289 0.25 -6.90 -19.33
C ALA A 289 0.29 -8.39 -18.92
N PHE A 290 -0.63 -9.21 -19.43
CA PHE A 290 -0.59 -10.66 -19.22
C PHE A 290 0.63 -11.30 -19.90
N ASP A 291 0.85 -10.99 -21.18
CA ASP A 291 1.96 -11.58 -21.96
C ASP A 291 3.32 -11.21 -21.36
N ASP A 292 3.49 -9.94 -20.96
CA ASP A 292 4.71 -9.46 -20.33
C ASP A 292 4.92 -10.07 -18.94
N ALA A 293 3.87 -10.22 -18.12
CA ALA A 293 3.97 -10.91 -16.83
C ALA A 293 4.33 -12.40 -16.99
N TYR A 294 3.73 -13.06 -17.98
CA TYR A 294 4.03 -14.45 -18.33
C TYR A 294 5.49 -14.61 -18.78
N LYS A 295 5.97 -13.70 -19.63
CA LYS A 295 7.38 -13.65 -20.08
C LYS A 295 8.35 -13.35 -18.94
N THR A 296 7.97 -12.53 -17.98
CA THR A 296 8.82 -12.25 -16.82
C THR A 296 8.98 -13.49 -15.94
N LEU A 297 7.89 -14.21 -15.67
CA LEU A 297 7.93 -15.43 -14.86
C LEU A 297 8.53 -16.63 -15.61
N SER A 298 8.55 -16.61 -16.95
CA SER A 298 9.27 -17.61 -17.74
C SER A 298 10.78 -17.60 -17.46
N LYS A 299 11.35 -16.43 -17.14
CA LYS A 299 12.77 -16.31 -16.76
C LYS A 299 13.11 -17.04 -15.46
N ALA A 300 12.12 -17.28 -14.60
CA ALA A 300 12.25 -18.03 -13.35
C ALA A 300 11.80 -19.49 -13.46
N ASP A 301 11.61 -20.02 -14.68
CA ASP A 301 11.21 -21.42 -14.95
C ASP A 301 9.84 -21.82 -14.35
N ILE A 302 8.96 -20.84 -14.08
CA ILE A 302 7.61 -21.07 -13.53
C ILE A 302 6.67 -21.67 -14.59
N ASN A 303 6.82 -21.25 -15.85
CA ASN A 303 5.86 -21.57 -16.90
C ASN A 303 5.86 -23.03 -17.32
N ALA A 304 6.99 -23.76 -17.17
CA ALA A 304 7.08 -25.18 -17.53
C ALA A 304 6.04 -26.04 -16.79
N ALA A 305 5.84 -25.78 -15.48
CA ALA A 305 4.84 -26.48 -14.68
C ALA A 305 3.40 -26.13 -15.11
N LEU A 306 3.16 -24.87 -15.50
CA LEU A 306 1.86 -24.40 -15.97
C LEU A 306 1.51 -24.96 -17.35
N GLU A 307 2.49 -25.05 -18.25
CA GLU A 307 2.38 -25.67 -19.57
C GLU A 307 2.01 -27.14 -19.47
N LYS A 308 2.66 -27.89 -18.57
CA LYS A 308 2.33 -29.30 -18.29
C LYS A 308 0.86 -29.49 -17.88
N LYS A 309 0.28 -28.53 -17.16
CA LYS A 309 -1.15 -28.51 -16.77
C LYS A 309 -2.05 -27.79 -17.78
N LYS A 310 -1.50 -27.31 -18.91
CA LYS A 310 -2.19 -26.55 -19.97
C LYS A 310 -2.80 -25.22 -19.51
N ILE A 311 -2.26 -24.59 -18.46
CA ILE A 311 -2.74 -23.31 -17.88
C ILE A 311 -1.87 -22.17 -18.40
N THR A 312 -1.97 -21.88 -19.70
CA THR A 312 -1.05 -20.94 -20.38
C THR A 312 -1.72 -19.65 -20.86
N THR A 313 -3.05 -19.63 -20.93
CA THR A 313 -3.81 -18.48 -21.44
C THR A 313 -4.50 -17.73 -20.31
N ILE A 314 -4.72 -16.42 -20.46
CA ILE A 314 -5.44 -15.56 -19.52
C ILE A 314 -6.76 -16.17 -19.01
N ASN A 315 -7.58 -16.73 -19.91
CA ASN A 315 -8.86 -17.34 -19.58
C ASN A 315 -8.70 -18.57 -18.68
N LYS A 316 -7.70 -19.41 -18.97
CA LYS A 316 -7.42 -20.62 -18.18
C LYS A 316 -6.86 -20.26 -16.80
N VAL A 317 -5.89 -19.33 -16.73
CA VAL A 317 -5.35 -18.81 -15.47
C VAL A 317 -6.47 -18.27 -14.59
N SER A 318 -7.35 -17.44 -15.17
CA SER A 318 -8.47 -16.83 -14.45
C SER A 318 -9.52 -17.86 -14.03
N SER A 319 -9.85 -18.82 -14.90
CA SER A 319 -10.80 -19.90 -14.58
C SER A 319 -10.29 -20.83 -13.48
N PHE A 320 -8.98 -21.12 -13.47
CA PHE A 320 -8.37 -21.94 -12.44
C PHE A 320 -8.49 -21.26 -11.08
N ILE A 321 -8.18 -19.97 -11.01
CA ILE A 321 -8.29 -19.16 -9.78
C ILE A 321 -9.73 -19.10 -9.30
N LYS A 322 -10.69 -18.83 -10.21
CA LYS A 322 -12.11 -18.85 -9.89
C LYS A 322 -12.55 -20.19 -9.29
N ASN A 323 -12.15 -21.30 -9.91
CA ASN A 323 -12.46 -22.64 -9.41
C ASN A 323 -11.85 -22.90 -8.02
N GLN A 324 -10.64 -22.40 -7.75
CA GLN A 324 -10.00 -22.51 -6.44
C GLN A 324 -10.75 -21.69 -5.38
N PHE A 325 -11.17 -20.47 -5.71
CA PHE A 325 -11.99 -19.64 -4.82
C PHE A 325 -13.34 -20.28 -4.51
N GLU A 326 -14.04 -20.80 -5.53
CA GLU A 326 -15.32 -21.47 -5.34
C GLU A 326 -15.19 -22.73 -4.47
N LYS A 327 -14.10 -23.49 -4.60
CA LYS A 327 -13.81 -24.64 -3.73
C LYS A 327 -13.58 -24.24 -2.27
N LYS A 328 -12.87 -23.13 -2.03
CA LYS A 328 -12.64 -22.60 -0.68
C LYS A 328 -13.93 -22.05 -0.06
N ASN A 329 -14.73 -21.32 -0.83
CA ASN A 329 -16.00 -20.75 -0.36
C ASN A 329 -17.06 -21.82 -0.07
N LYS A 330 -17.07 -22.95 -0.79
CA LYS A 330 -17.96 -24.09 -0.47
C LYS A 330 -17.62 -24.77 0.87
N LYS A 331 -16.44 -24.50 1.44
CA LYS A 331 -16.03 -25.00 2.78
C LYS A 331 -16.31 -24.00 3.91
N LEU A 332 -16.71 -22.77 3.62
CA LEU A 332 -17.09 -21.78 4.62
C LEU A 332 -18.56 -22.01 5.01
N CYS A 333 -18.76 -22.81 6.06
CA CYS A 333 -20.02 -22.82 6.81
C CYS A 333 -19.97 -21.61 7.76
N TYR A 334 -20.92 -20.68 7.64
CA TYR A 334 -21.00 -19.47 8.47
C TYR A 334 -21.52 -19.74 9.91
N ASP A 335 -21.43 -20.98 10.39
CA ASP A 335 -21.91 -21.37 11.73
C ASP A 335 -20.85 -21.29 12.83
N ASP A 336 -19.58 -21.06 12.49
CA ASP A 336 -18.53 -20.94 13.50
C ASP A 336 -18.20 -19.47 13.79
N ASN A 337 -18.56 -19.04 15.01
CA ASN A 337 -18.14 -17.80 15.65
C ASN A 337 -16.63 -17.84 15.97
N GLU A 338 -15.78 -17.96 14.95
CA GLU A 338 -14.35 -17.76 15.12
C GLU A 338 -14.00 -16.28 14.96
N THR A 339 -13.49 -15.75 16.08
CA THR A 339 -12.96 -14.41 16.27
C THR A 339 -12.10 -13.98 15.08
N TYR A 340 -12.52 -12.91 14.40
CA TYR A 340 -11.74 -12.22 13.38
C TYR A 340 -10.42 -11.72 14.02
N SER A 341 -9.34 -12.49 13.88
CA SER A 341 -8.00 -12.06 14.24
C SER A 341 -7.41 -11.28 13.07
N SER A 342 -7.18 -9.98 13.24
CA SER A 342 -6.47 -9.17 12.24
C SER A 342 -4.95 -9.40 12.25
N ASP A 343 -4.47 -10.32 13.09
CA ASP A 343 -3.06 -10.50 13.39
C ASP A 343 -2.51 -11.76 12.70
N ASP A 344 -2.50 -11.74 11.37
CA ASP A 344 -1.61 -12.59 10.54
C ASP A 344 -0.23 -11.91 10.38
N GLU A 345 0.19 -11.11 11.36
CA GLU A 345 1.57 -10.63 11.47
C GLU A 345 2.29 -11.42 12.56
N PRO A 346 3.44 -12.03 12.25
CA PRO A 346 4.12 -12.82 13.25
C PRO A 346 4.83 -11.89 14.23
N SER A 347 4.19 -11.62 15.37
CA SER A 347 4.75 -10.84 16.48
C SER A 347 6.13 -11.37 16.86
N GLU A 348 7.13 -10.50 16.85
CA GLU A 348 8.38 -10.74 17.60
C GLU A 348 8.11 -10.30 19.04
N GLU A 349 8.13 -11.26 19.97
CA GLU A 349 8.13 -10.96 21.40
C GLU A 349 9.42 -10.21 21.73
N LEU A 350 9.27 -8.94 22.11
CA LEU A 350 10.34 -8.17 22.74
C LEU A 350 10.45 -8.64 24.19
N GLU A 351 11.54 -9.31 24.54
CA GLU A 351 11.93 -9.51 25.95
C GLU A 351 12.19 -8.15 26.60
N THR A 352 11.17 -7.58 27.24
CA THR A 352 11.30 -6.39 28.07
C THR A 352 11.84 -6.78 29.45
N ASN A 353 13.17 -6.76 29.60
CA ASN A 353 13.80 -6.62 30.92
C ASN A 353 13.75 -5.13 31.34
N VAL A 354 12.63 -4.70 31.92
CA VAL A 354 12.52 -3.37 32.54
C VAL A 354 13.15 -3.43 33.93
N LYS A 355 14.41 -2.96 34.04
CA LYS A 355 14.92 -2.46 35.32
C LYS A 355 14.35 -1.06 35.55
N ILE A 356 13.41 -0.99 36.47
CA ILE A 356 12.90 0.26 37.05
C ILE A 356 14.08 0.97 37.72
N ILE A 357 14.47 2.12 37.20
CA ILE A 357 15.28 3.11 37.92
C ILE A 357 14.36 4.29 38.18
N LEU A 358 13.85 4.35 39.41
CA LEU A 358 13.25 5.52 40.00
C LEU A 358 14.39 6.50 40.31
N ASN A 359 14.43 7.64 39.63
CA ASN A 359 15.09 8.83 40.17
C ASN A 359 13.98 9.83 40.49
N SER A 360 13.69 9.88 41.79
CA SER A 360 13.15 11.04 42.49
C SER A 360 14.12 12.20 42.30
N ASP A 361 13.61 13.34 41.85
CA ASP A 361 14.08 14.64 42.30
C ASP A 361 12.85 15.54 42.38
N ASP A 362 12.41 15.71 43.63
CA ASP A 362 11.49 16.73 44.07
C ASP A 362 12.09 18.10 43.76
N GLU A 363 11.30 18.97 43.12
CA GLU A 363 11.20 20.39 43.47
C GLU A 363 10.16 21.02 42.53
N ASN A 364 8.93 21.20 43.02
CA ASN A 364 8.28 22.46 42.75
C ASN A 364 7.25 22.85 43.81
N SER A 365 7.37 24.13 44.12
CA SER A 365 6.55 24.99 44.94
C SER A 365 5.06 24.84 44.71
N SER A 366 4.35 24.85 45.84
CA SER A 366 2.94 25.14 46.04
C SER A 366 2.42 26.29 45.18
N GLU A 367 1.25 26.13 44.59
CA GLU A 367 0.10 26.97 44.87
C GLU A 367 -1.19 26.31 44.36
N ASP A 368 -2.21 26.42 45.20
CA ASP A 368 -3.46 25.67 45.23
C ASP A 368 -4.42 26.04 44.10
N ASP A 369 -5.13 25.04 43.56
CA ASP A 369 -6.49 25.20 43.06
C ASP A 369 -7.25 23.87 43.26
N GLU A 370 -8.37 23.97 43.97
CA GLU A 370 -9.20 22.88 44.50
C GLU A 370 -9.84 22.02 43.39
N GLU A 371 -9.47 20.75 43.31
CA GLU A 371 -10.13 19.73 42.48
C GLU A 371 -11.24 19.03 43.29
N GLU A 372 -12.50 19.16 42.84
CA GLU A 372 -13.58 18.28 43.26
C GLU A 372 -13.36 16.87 42.68
N ASP A 373 -13.23 15.89 43.59
CA ASP A 373 -13.14 14.46 43.33
C ASP A 373 -14.26 13.95 42.39
N LEU A 374 -13.91 13.61 41.15
CA LEU A 374 -14.72 12.74 40.28
C LEU A 374 -14.06 11.35 40.22
N PRO A 375 -14.79 10.27 40.53
CA PRO A 375 -14.21 8.95 40.63
C PRO A 375 -13.72 8.44 39.28
N SER A 376 -12.51 7.88 39.29
CA SER A 376 -11.88 7.15 38.19
C SER A 376 -12.82 6.11 37.58
N ILE A 377 -13.39 6.42 36.42
CA ILE A 377 -14.07 5.42 35.60
C ILE A 377 -12.98 4.65 34.87
N SER A 378 -12.62 3.50 35.45
CA SER A 378 -11.88 2.45 34.76
C SER A 378 -12.63 2.09 33.47
N ALA A 379 -11.97 2.31 32.32
CA ALA A 379 -12.51 1.96 31.01
C ALA A 379 -12.38 0.44 30.77
N SER A 380 -13.16 -0.34 31.50
CA SER A 380 -13.45 -1.74 31.19
C SER A 380 -14.87 -1.83 30.61
N GLY A 381 -15.01 -1.42 29.35
CA GLY A 381 -16.25 -1.53 28.59
C GLY A 381 -16.02 -2.32 27.31
N LYS A 382 -16.18 -3.65 27.35
CA LYS A 382 -16.36 -4.49 26.16
C LYS A 382 -17.69 -4.12 25.50
N TYR A 383 -17.72 -3.06 24.71
CA TYR A 383 -18.85 -2.77 23.83
C TYR A 383 -18.59 -3.44 22.48
N ARG A 384 -19.44 -4.43 22.15
CA ARG A 384 -19.51 -5.03 20.82
C ARG A 384 -20.00 -3.96 19.83
N PHE A 385 -19.23 -3.77 18.77
CA PHE A 385 -19.65 -3.01 17.60
C PHE A 385 -20.63 -3.87 16.79
N ASP A 386 -21.93 -3.65 17.00
CA ASP A 386 -22.96 -4.19 16.11
C ASP A 386 -22.91 -3.37 14.81
N GLY A 387 -22.50 -4.00 13.72
CA GLY A 387 -22.14 -3.34 12.46
C GLY A 387 -23.16 -2.35 11.87
N MET A 388 -22.72 -1.66 10.83
CA MET A 388 -23.49 -0.60 10.16
C MET A 388 -24.73 -1.18 9.46
N ARG A 389 -25.94 -0.79 9.89
CA ARG A 389 -27.19 -1.13 9.20
C ARG A 389 -27.32 -0.27 7.95
N VAL A 390 -27.34 -0.91 6.78
CA VAL A 390 -27.77 -0.26 5.54
C VAL A 390 -29.29 -0.14 5.61
N ILE A 391 -29.79 1.08 5.72
CA ILE A 391 -31.22 1.38 5.65
C ILE A 391 -31.62 1.32 4.17
N ASN A 392 -32.55 0.40 3.84
CA ASN A 392 -33.10 0.24 2.49
C ASN A 392 -34.04 1.39 2.10
#